data_AF-A4CM52-F1
#
_entry.id   AF-A4CM52-F1
#
_cell.length_a   1.000
_cell.length_b   1.000
_cell.length_c   1.000
_cell.angle_alpha   90.00
_cell.angle_beta   90.00
_cell.angle_gamma   90.00
#
_symmetry.space_group_name_H-M   'P 1'
#
loop_
_entity.id
_entity.type
_entity.pdbx_description
1 polymer ?
#
loop_
_entity_poly.entity_id
_entity_poly.type
_entity_poly.pdbx_seq_one_letter_code
_entity_poly.pdbx_strand_id
1 'polypeptide(L)'
;MQPSPELAVFQLHESITSFNMPTTLVFKETRDYLEITLKNPRKKGTEVDTFADMWREFALQCRATDQVRVMARIQLRQKQSVESAYQIARAAIKGSWQREYKLALVARLEDHFYLTLLRDFMVHEGFEVDLFTSRRAARRWLLSE
;
A
#
# COMPACT_ATOMS: atom_id res chain seq x y z
N MET A 1 -36.16 -27.74 18.26
CA MET A 1 -35.20 -27.10 19.17
C MET A 1 -33.88 -27.86 19.03
N GLN A 2 -32.75 -27.36 18.56
CA GLN A 2 -32.28 -26.03 18.16
C GLN A 2 -31.40 -26.21 16.90
N PRO A 3 -31.32 -25.25 15.97
CA PRO A 3 -30.29 -25.26 14.93
C PRO A 3 -28.93 -24.85 15.52
N SER A 4 -27.87 -25.57 15.14
CA SER A 4 -26.48 -25.31 15.53
C SER A 4 -25.95 -24.05 14.82
N PRO A 5 -25.16 -23.20 15.49
CA PRO A 5 -24.83 -21.86 15.01
C PRO A 5 -23.70 -21.87 13.97
N GLU A 6 -24.02 -21.26 12.83
CA GLU A 6 -23.16 -20.37 12.04
C GLU A 6 -21.66 -20.70 11.99
N LEU A 7 -21.29 -21.45 10.95
CA LEU A 7 -20.06 -21.17 10.21
C LEU A 7 -20.18 -19.75 9.64
N ALA A 8 -19.77 -18.76 10.41
CA ALA A 8 -19.52 -17.41 9.91
C ALA A 8 -18.37 -17.50 8.89
N VAL A 9 -18.74 -17.75 7.64
CA VAL A 9 -17.88 -17.53 6.48
C VAL A 9 -17.59 -16.04 6.49
N PHE A 10 -16.40 -15.66 6.94
CA PHE A 10 -15.86 -14.31 6.72
C PHE A 10 -15.81 -14.10 5.21
N GLN A 11 -16.84 -13.45 4.67
CA GLN A 11 -16.84 -12.99 3.30
C GLN A 11 -15.73 -11.95 3.18
N LEU A 12 -14.60 -12.37 2.61
CA LEU A 12 -13.59 -11.46 2.11
C LEU A 12 -14.25 -10.64 0.99
N HIS A 13 -14.66 -9.41 1.30
CA HIS A 13 -15.07 -8.46 0.28
C HIS A 13 -13.82 -8.03 -0.50
N GLU A 14 -13.55 -8.72 -1.61
CA GLU A 14 -12.58 -8.26 -2.60
C GLU A 14 -13.27 -7.22 -3.49
N SER A 15 -13.15 -5.95 -3.12
CA SER A 15 -13.58 -4.85 -3.97
C SER A 15 -12.53 -4.59 -5.04
N ILE A 16 -12.84 -4.95 -6.28
CA ILE A 16 -12.03 -4.58 -7.45
C ILE A 16 -12.52 -3.22 -7.94
N THR A 17 -11.82 -2.16 -7.54
CA THR A 17 -12.09 -0.82 -8.06
C THR A 17 -11.22 -0.59 -9.30
N SER A 18 -11.82 -0.78 -10.48
CA SER A 18 -11.21 -0.41 -11.76
C SER A 18 -11.41 1.08 -12.01
N PHE A 19 -10.49 1.90 -11.51
CA PHE A 19 -10.39 3.29 -11.95
C PHE A 19 -9.78 3.34 -13.35
N ASN A 20 -10.00 4.43 -14.08
CA ASN A 20 -9.44 4.70 -15.41
C ASN A 20 -7.91 4.95 -15.37
N MET A 21 -7.21 4.23 -14.49
CA MET A 21 -5.77 4.29 -14.26
C MET A 21 -5.08 3.15 -15.03
N PRO A 22 -3.87 3.38 -15.55
CA PRO A 22 -3.07 2.34 -16.20
C PRO A 22 -2.55 1.26 -15.23
N THR A 23 -3.00 1.30 -13.98
CA THR A 23 -2.56 0.46 -12.86
C THR A 23 -3.79 -0.05 -12.11
N THR A 24 -3.81 -1.34 -11.79
CA THR A 24 -4.90 -1.94 -11.02
C THR A 24 -4.52 -1.98 -9.55
N LEU A 25 -5.34 -1.36 -8.71
CA LEU A 25 -5.30 -1.49 -7.27
C LEU A 25 -6.33 -2.53 -6.82
N VAL A 26 -5.87 -3.51 -6.06
CA VAL A 26 -6.76 -4.48 -5.42
C VAL A 26 -6.71 -4.24 -3.92
N PHE A 27 -7.87 -3.97 -3.34
CA PHE A 27 -8.01 -3.75 -1.90
C PHE A 27 -8.61 -4.99 -1.26
N LYS A 28 -8.05 -5.36 -0.11
CA LYS A 28 -8.55 -6.43 0.72
C LYS A 28 -8.52 -5.96 2.17
N GLU A 29 -9.70 -5.74 2.71
CA GLU A 29 -9.84 -5.42 4.11
C GLU A 29 -9.61 -6.67 4.95
N THR A 30 -8.87 -6.49 6.04
CA THR A 30 -8.75 -7.49 7.10
C THR A 30 -9.14 -6.82 8.42
N ARG A 31 -9.36 -7.64 9.46
CA ARG A 31 -9.71 -7.11 10.78
C ARG A 31 -8.73 -6.05 11.30
N ASP A 32 -7.43 -6.23 11.05
CA ASP A 32 -6.38 -5.47 11.73
C ASP A 32 -5.65 -4.48 10.81
N TYR A 33 -5.82 -4.60 9.49
CA TYR A 33 -5.13 -3.78 8.50
C TYR A 33 -5.80 -3.85 7.12
N LEU A 34 -5.53 -2.85 6.28
CA LEU A 34 -5.88 -2.85 4.86
C LEU A 34 -4.73 -3.44 4.03
N GLU A 35 -4.99 -4.49 3.25
CA GLU A 35 -4.03 -5.01 2.26
C GLU A 35 -4.32 -4.38 0.89
N ILE A 36 -3.28 -3.86 0.25
CA ILE A 36 -3.37 -3.25 -1.06
C ILE A 36 -2.35 -3.91 -1.97
N THR A 37 -2.78 -4.35 -3.16
CA THR A 37 -1.87 -4.93 -4.14
C THR A 37 -1.84 -4.09 -5.40
N LEU A 38 -0.65 -3.57 -5.72
CA LEU A 38 -0.39 -2.83 -6.94
C LEU A 38 -0.08 -3.82 -8.07
N LYS A 39 -0.96 -3.90 -9.08
CA LYS A 39 -0.73 -4.71 -10.29
C LYS A 39 -0.53 -3.79 -11.49
N ASN A 40 0.55 -4.05 -12.23
CA ASN A 40 0.83 -3.48 -13.55
C ASN A 40 0.89 -1.95 -13.64
N PRO A 41 1.86 -1.26 -13.01
CA PRO A 41 2.09 0.14 -13.34
C PRO A 41 2.60 0.26 -14.79
N ARG A 42 1.73 0.58 -15.75
CA ARG A 42 2.07 0.67 -17.18
C ARG A 42 1.90 2.10 -17.71
N LYS A 43 2.95 2.91 -17.60
CA LYS A 43 3.44 3.77 -18.69
C LYS A 43 4.74 4.45 -18.27
N LYS A 44 5.67 4.55 -19.22
CA LYS A 44 6.92 5.31 -19.09
C LYS A 44 6.58 6.80 -19.07
N GLY A 45 7.01 7.54 -18.06
CA GLY A 45 6.83 8.99 -17.95
C GLY A 45 5.59 9.44 -17.16
N THR A 46 4.82 8.53 -16.55
CA THR A 46 3.65 8.85 -15.70
C THR A 46 3.75 8.20 -14.33
N GLU A 47 4.93 7.74 -13.92
CA GLU A 47 5.12 6.98 -12.68
C GLU A 47 4.80 7.83 -11.45
N VAL A 48 5.28 9.07 -11.40
CA VAL A 48 5.00 9.98 -10.28
C VAL A 48 3.50 10.22 -10.12
N ASP A 49 2.79 10.50 -11.21
CA ASP A 49 1.34 10.73 -11.18
C ASP A 49 0.58 9.46 -10.76
N THR A 50 0.99 8.30 -11.28
CA THR A 50 0.39 7.00 -10.92
C THR A 50 0.51 6.71 -9.43
N PHE A 51 1.69 6.97 -8.86
CA PHE A 51 1.92 6.79 -7.43
C PHE A 51 1.26 7.89 -6.60
N ALA A 52 1.13 9.11 -7.10
CA ALA A 52 0.37 10.17 -6.45
C ALA A 52 -1.12 9.82 -6.34
N ASP A 53 -1.71 9.29 -7.41
CA ASP A 53 -3.07 8.79 -7.41
C ASP A 53 -3.20 7.57 -6.49
N MET A 54 -2.21 6.67 -6.48
CA MET A 54 -2.15 5.56 -5.52
C MET A 54 -2.23 6.05 -4.07
N TRP A 55 -1.47 7.08 -3.68
CA TRP A 55 -1.52 7.64 -2.33
C TRP A 55 -2.90 8.20 -1.99
N ARG A 56 -3.53 8.89 -2.94
CA ARG A 56 -4.89 9.43 -2.77
C ARG A 56 -5.90 8.30 -2.53
N GLU A 57 -5.83 7.24 -3.33
CA GLU A 57 -6.71 6.08 -3.20
C GLU A 57 -6.46 5.31 -1.90
N PHE A 58 -5.20 5.15 -1.48
CA PHE A 58 -4.89 4.51 -0.21
C PHE A 58 -5.51 5.31 0.94
N ALA A 59 -5.34 6.63 0.96
CA ALA A 59 -5.91 7.49 2.00
C ALA A 59 -7.45 7.49 1.98
N LEU A 60 -8.09 7.44 0.80
CA LEU A 60 -9.54 7.30 0.68
C LEU A 60 -10.02 5.97 1.26
N GLN A 61 -9.37 4.86 0.91
CA GLN A 61 -9.76 3.55 1.40
C GLN A 61 -9.53 3.42 2.91
N CYS A 62 -8.42 3.94 3.45
CA CYS A 62 -8.15 3.96 4.88
C CYS A 62 -9.27 4.67 5.65
N ARG A 63 -9.74 5.82 5.17
CA ARG A 63 -10.87 6.55 5.76
C ARG A 63 -12.20 5.80 5.64
N ALA A 64 -12.44 5.13 4.51
CA ALA A 64 -13.67 4.37 4.29
C ALA A 64 -13.76 3.14 5.19
N THR A 65 -12.63 2.53 5.56
CA THR A 65 -12.57 1.31 6.39
C THR A 65 -12.13 1.57 7.83
N ASP A 66 -11.88 2.82 8.21
CA ASP A 66 -11.29 3.19 9.53
C ASP A 66 -9.99 2.42 9.85
N GLN A 67 -9.15 2.19 8.83
CA GLN A 67 -7.90 1.44 8.96
C GLN A 67 -6.70 2.37 8.86
N VAL A 68 -5.89 2.40 9.91
CA VAL A 68 -4.63 3.18 9.96
C VAL A 68 -3.39 2.33 9.67
N ARG A 69 -3.56 1.01 9.58
CA ARG A 69 -2.48 0.05 9.27
C ARG A 69 -2.66 -0.43 7.84
N VAL A 70 -1.62 -0.27 7.02
CA VAL A 70 -1.68 -0.63 5.61
C VAL A 70 -0.52 -1.52 5.21
N MET A 71 -0.83 -2.60 4.51
CA MET A 71 0.16 -3.45 3.86
C MET A 71 0.05 -3.28 2.34
N ALA A 72 1.05 -2.66 1.73
CA ALA A 72 1.09 -2.48 0.29
C ALA A 72 2.05 -3.48 -0.37
N ARG A 73 1.52 -4.34 -1.23
CA ARG A 73 2.29 -5.27 -2.06
C ARG A 73 2.58 -4.61 -3.39
N ILE A 74 3.86 -4.35 -3.64
CA ILE A 74 4.32 -3.61 -4.81
C ILE A 74 5.18 -4.54 -5.66
N GLN A 75 4.90 -4.54 -6.95
CA GLN A 75 5.76 -5.16 -7.95
C GLN A 75 6.00 -4.14 -9.06
N LEU A 76 7.24 -3.68 -9.19
CA LEU A 76 7.60 -2.76 -10.25
C LEU A 76 7.95 -3.58 -11.49
N ARG A 77 7.59 -3.06 -12.66
CA ARG A 77 7.95 -3.69 -13.94
C ARG A 77 9.26 -3.15 -14.51
N GLN A 78 9.78 -2.06 -13.92
CA GLN A 78 10.86 -1.26 -14.48
C GLN A 78 11.67 -0.62 -13.34
N LYS A 79 12.97 -0.49 -13.54
CA LYS A 79 13.83 0.31 -12.66
C LYS A 79 13.34 1.76 -12.68
N GLN A 80 13.28 2.35 -11.49
CA GLN A 80 12.87 3.73 -11.27
C GLN A 80 14.10 4.58 -10.93
N SER A 81 14.03 5.88 -11.22
CA SER A 81 15.10 6.81 -10.85
C SER A 81 15.01 7.23 -9.39
N VAL A 82 16.13 7.70 -8.83
CA VAL A 82 16.18 8.29 -7.48
C VAL A 82 15.24 9.51 -7.39
N GLU A 83 15.26 10.36 -8.42
CA GLU A 83 14.38 11.53 -8.51
C GLU A 83 12.90 11.12 -8.43
N SER A 84 12.52 10.06 -9.14
CA SER A 84 11.16 9.53 -9.08
C SER A 84 10.80 9.04 -7.67
N ALA A 85 11.73 8.47 -6.91
CA ALA A 85 11.48 8.03 -5.52
C ALA A 85 11.17 9.22 -4.62
N TYR A 86 11.97 10.28 -4.73
CA TYR A 86 11.77 11.52 -3.98
C TYR A 86 10.44 12.19 -4.33
N GLN A 87 10.13 12.34 -5.62
CA GLN A 87 8.87 12.95 -6.06
C GLN A 87 7.64 12.15 -5.59
N ILE A 88 7.74 10.82 -5.57
CA ILE A 88 6.66 9.95 -5.09
C ILE A 88 6.48 10.04 -3.57
N ALA A 89 7.57 10.14 -2.80
CA ALA A 89 7.50 10.41 -1.35
C ALA A 89 6.82 11.75 -1.08
N ARG A 90 7.20 12.79 -1.83
CA ARG A 90 6.55 14.12 -1.75
C ARG A 90 5.09 14.10 -2.15
N ALA A 91 4.73 13.28 -3.14
CA ALA A 91 3.33 13.11 -3.54
C ALA A 91 2.50 12.47 -2.42
N ALA A 92 3.07 11.58 -1.59
CA ALA A 92 2.39 11.03 -0.42
C ALA A 92 1.99 12.14 0.56
N ILE A 93 2.94 13.02 0.90
CA ILE A 93 2.76 14.17 1.80
C ILE A 93 1.66 15.10 1.29
N LYS A 94 1.69 15.44 0.00
CA LYS A 94 0.68 16.30 -0.62
C LYS A 94 -0.66 15.59 -0.82
N GLY A 95 -0.64 14.27 -0.96
CA GLY A 95 -1.74 13.41 -1.41
C GLY A 95 -2.68 12.94 -0.31
N SER A 96 -2.67 13.57 0.86
CA SER A 96 -3.47 13.21 2.05
C SER A 96 -3.00 11.96 2.81
N TRP A 97 -1.81 11.42 2.53
CA TRP A 97 -1.24 10.38 3.40
C TRP A 97 -0.92 10.99 4.76
N GLN A 98 -1.48 10.45 5.83
CA GLN A 98 -1.36 11.00 7.19
C GLN A 98 -0.24 10.32 7.96
N ARG A 99 0.36 11.03 8.91
CA ARG A 99 1.44 10.50 9.78
C ARG A 99 0.98 9.40 10.73
N GLU A 100 -0.32 9.35 11.02
CA GLU A 100 -0.93 8.28 11.81
C GLU A 100 -0.99 6.93 11.08
N TYR A 101 -0.80 6.94 9.75
CA TYR A 101 -0.83 5.70 8.98
C TYR A 101 0.50 4.96 9.06
N LYS A 102 0.46 3.70 9.49
CA LYS A 102 1.58 2.77 9.51
C LYS A 102 1.59 1.95 8.23
N LEU A 103 2.67 2.01 7.45
CA LEU A 103 2.77 1.41 6.12
C LEU A 103 3.84 0.33 6.03
N ALA A 104 3.43 -0.90 5.72
CA ALA A 104 4.35 -1.98 5.40
C ALA A 104 4.39 -2.22 3.88
N LEU A 105 5.52 -1.92 3.25
CA LEU A 105 5.77 -2.21 1.85
C LEU A 105 6.30 -3.64 1.70
N VAL A 106 5.70 -4.44 0.82
CA VAL A 106 6.16 -5.80 0.51
C VAL A 106 6.50 -5.88 -0.96
N ALA A 107 7.77 -6.13 -1.27
CA ALA A 107 8.25 -6.20 -2.63
C ALA A 107 9.33 -7.27 -2.82
N ARG A 108 9.57 -7.64 -4.08
CA ARG A 108 10.65 -8.54 -4.46
C ARG A 108 12.00 -7.84 -4.34
N LEU A 109 13.07 -8.61 -4.13
CA LEU A 109 14.42 -8.07 -3.94
C LEU A 109 14.87 -7.16 -5.10
N GLU A 110 14.44 -7.45 -6.33
CA GLU A 110 14.72 -6.63 -7.51
C GLU A 110 14.20 -5.18 -7.42
N ASP A 111 13.14 -4.96 -6.65
CA ASP A 111 12.50 -3.66 -6.46
C ASP A 111 13.00 -2.93 -5.19
N HIS A 112 13.79 -3.61 -4.34
CA HIS A 112 14.15 -3.10 -3.01
C HIS A 112 14.97 -1.83 -3.06
N PHE A 113 15.90 -1.70 -4.02
CA PHE A 113 16.75 -0.51 -4.10
C PHE A 113 15.91 0.78 -4.17
N TYR A 114 14.94 0.81 -5.10
CA TYR A 114 14.08 1.97 -5.27
C TYR A 114 13.14 2.18 -4.07
N LEU A 115 12.53 1.11 -3.58
CA LEU A 115 11.57 1.22 -2.47
C LEU A 115 12.26 1.56 -1.15
N THR A 116 13.54 1.23 -0.99
CA THR A 116 14.35 1.66 0.16
C THR A 116 14.52 3.18 0.14
N LEU A 117 14.83 3.76 -1.01
CA LEU A 117 14.93 5.23 -1.15
C LEU A 117 13.60 5.92 -0.84
N LEU A 118 12.49 5.41 -1.38
CA LEU A 118 11.15 5.91 -1.07
C LEU A 118 10.89 5.84 0.45
N ARG A 119 11.15 4.69 1.06
CA ARG A 119 11.01 4.48 2.51
C ARG A 119 11.84 5.47 3.31
N ASP A 120 13.11 5.68 2.95
CA ASP A 120 14.00 6.58 3.67
C ASP A 120 13.52 8.04 3.60
N PHE A 121 13.05 8.50 2.43
CA PHE A 121 12.45 9.82 2.29
C PHE A 121 11.19 9.98 3.15
N MET A 122 10.31 8.97 3.15
CA MET A 122 9.09 9.02 3.97
C MET A 122 9.41 8.98 5.47
N VAL A 123 10.36 8.17 5.92
CA VAL A 123 10.80 8.14 7.31
C VAL A 123 11.38 9.49 7.74
N HIS A 124 12.21 10.11 6.89
CA HIS A 124 12.76 11.45 7.14
C HIS A 124 11.66 12.50 7.34
N GLU A 125 10.52 12.34 6.68
CA GLU A 125 9.36 13.25 6.75
C GLU A 125 8.40 12.94 7.93
N GLY A 126 8.75 11.92 8.72
CA GLY A 126 8.07 11.53 9.95
C GLY A 126 6.94 10.51 9.77
N PHE A 127 6.93 9.75 8.68
CA PHE A 127 5.98 8.65 8.48
C PHE A 127 6.52 7.34 9.02
N GLU A 128 5.64 6.51 9.59
CA GLU A 128 5.96 5.17 10.00
C GLU A 128 5.82 4.20 8.81
N VAL A 129 6.93 3.97 8.10
CA VAL A 129 6.98 3.07 6.94
C VAL A 129 8.20 2.16 6.97
N ASP A 130 8.02 0.91 6.56
CA ASP A 130 9.12 -0.02 6.40
C ASP A 130 8.94 -0.98 5.22
N LEU A 131 10.04 -1.57 4.75
CA LEU A 131 10.11 -2.40 3.56
C LEU A 131 10.51 -3.84 3.88
N PHE A 132 9.77 -4.79 3.31
CA PHE A 132 9.95 -6.21 3.58
C PHE A 132 10.00 -7.03 2.28
N THR A 133 10.78 -8.12 2.31
CA THR A 133 10.75 -9.17 1.28
C THR A 133 9.64 -10.20 1.52
N SER A 134 9.04 -10.18 2.71
CA SER A 134 8.17 -11.23 3.22
C SER A 134 6.91 -10.63 3.82
N ARG A 135 5.75 -11.07 3.32
CA ARG A 135 4.43 -10.73 3.88
C ARG A 135 4.34 -11.04 5.37
N ARG A 136 4.96 -12.15 5.81
CA ARG A 136 4.93 -12.57 7.23
C ARG A 136 5.69 -11.59 8.11
N ALA A 137 6.86 -11.12 7.66
CA ALA A 137 7.65 -10.14 8.40
C ALA A 137 6.92 -8.79 8.46
N ALA A 138 6.42 -8.32 7.32
CA ALA A 138 5.62 -7.11 7.20
C ALA A 138 4.42 -7.12 8.15
N ARG A 139 3.66 -8.23 8.20
CA ARG A 139 2.51 -8.35 9.11
C ARG A 139 2.91 -8.21 10.58
N ARG A 140 3.99 -8.87 11.00
CA ARG A 140 4.43 -8.80 12.40
C ARG A 140 4.82 -7.39 12.81
N TRP A 141 5.52 -6.67 11.94
CA TRP A 141 5.89 -5.28 12.18
C TRP A 141 4.66 -4.35 12.16
N LEU A 142 3.76 -4.54 11.18
CA LEU A 142 2.56 -3.73 11.04
C LEU A 142 1.64 -3.81 12.27
N LEU A 143 1.58 -5.00 12.90
CA LEU A 143 0.78 -5.27 14.09
C LEU A 143 1.54 -5.09 15.41
N SER A 144 2.81 -4.68 15.37
CA SER A 144 3.50 -4.30 16.60
C SER A 144 2.95 -2.97 17.09
N GLU A 145 2.88 -2.84 18.42
CA GLU A 145 2.71 -1.55 19.09
C GLU A 145 3.88 -0.60 18.76
#